data_AF-A0A937AVN9-F1
#
_entry.id   AF-A0A937AVN9-F1
#
_cell.length_a   1.000
_cell.length_b   1.000
_cell.length_c   1.000
_cell.angle_alpha   90.00
_cell.angle_beta   90.00
_cell.angle_gamma   90.00
#
_symmetry.space_group_name_H-M   'P 1'
#
loop_
_entity.id
_entity.type
_entity.pdbx_description
1 polymer ?
#
loop_
_entity_poly.entity_id
_entity_poly.type
_entity_poly.pdbx_seq_one_letter_code
_entity_poly.pdbx_strand_id
1 'polypeptide(L)'
;MKLYTNRALLFVIAAVAFTIVSAFSVREKNMADNDVIGRWDLTVNMGDRVAPSWLEIKLSGIKTLVGQFVADGGSARPIAEVHVQEGKIHFSIPPQWDRTDKAMVLEATLQNDQLKGTIQASNGKTYTFTGERAPLLKRTTPVVWGAPIQLLNNNDLSGWHGQGKNNQWQNINGVLT
;
A
#
# COMPACT_ATOMS: atom_id res chain seq x y z
N MET A 1 1.47 58.64 -56.81
CA MET A 1 0.56 57.57 -56.38
C MET A 1 0.92 57.18 -54.96
N LYS A 2 0.19 57.65 -53.94
CA LYS A 2 0.50 57.39 -52.52
C LYS A 2 -0.18 56.08 -52.10
N LEU A 3 0.60 55.04 -51.86
CA LEU A 3 0.13 53.76 -51.29
C LEU A 3 -0.01 53.94 -49.78
N TYR A 4 -1.24 53.95 -49.27
CA TYR A 4 -1.52 53.86 -47.85
C TYR A 4 -1.42 52.39 -47.42
N THR A 5 -0.33 52.04 -46.74
CA THR A 5 -0.21 50.73 -46.10
C THR A 5 -1.11 50.71 -44.86
N ASN A 6 -2.23 49.98 -44.96
CA ASN A 6 -3.19 49.75 -43.88
C ASN A 6 -2.52 48.98 -42.72
N ARG A 7 -2.01 49.72 -41.73
CA ARG A 7 -1.47 49.20 -40.47
C ARG A 7 -2.48 48.39 -39.64
N ALA A 8 -3.77 48.45 -39.98
CA ALA A 8 -4.83 47.70 -39.30
C ALA A 8 -4.82 46.19 -39.64
N LEU A 9 -4.26 45.78 -40.77
CA LEU A 9 -4.32 44.37 -41.21
C LEU A 9 -3.25 43.48 -40.54
N LEU A 10 -2.17 44.07 -40.02
CA LEU A 10 -1.09 43.34 -39.34
C LEU A 10 -1.39 43.01 -37.87
N PHE A 11 -2.38 43.65 -37.25
CA PHE A 11 -2.73 43.38 -35.86
C PHE A 11 -3.73 42.22 -35.68
N VAL A 12 -4.48 41.86 -36.72
CA VAL A 12 -5.49 40.78 -36.61
C VAL A 12 -4.86 39.39 -36.70
N ILE A 13 -3.72 39.24 -37.41
CA ILE A 13 -3.05 37.94 -37.55
C ILE A 13 -2.27 37.56 -36.28
N ALA A 14 -1.79 38.53 -35.50
CA ALA A 14 -1.09 38.28 -34.23
C ALA A 14 -2.03 37.85 -33.10
N ALA A 15 -3.32 38.20 -33.14
CA ALA A 15 -4.30 37.87 -32.09
C ALA A 15 -4.88 36.45 -32.23
N VAL A 16 -4.89 35.87 -33.43
CA VAL A 16 -5.43 34.51 -33.67
C VAL A 16 -4.37 33.43 -33.43
N ALA A 17 -3.09 33.75 -33.54
CA ALA A 17 -2.00 32.81 -33.24
C ALA A 17 -1.78 32.58 -31.72
N PHE A 18 -2.31 33.46 -30.85
CA PHE A 18 -2.11 33.37 -29.40
C PHE A 18 -3.24 32.61 -28.66
N THR A 19 -4.32 32.23 -29.33
CA THR A 19 -5.48 31.58 -28.68
C THR A 19 -5.57 30.06 -28.88
N ILE A 20 -4.65 29.44 -29.63
CA ILE A 20 -4.70 27.99 -29.92
C ILE A 20 -3.71 27.16 -29.08
N VAL A 21 -2.79 27.79 -28.32
CA VAL A 21 -1.76 27.04 -27.57
C VAL A 21 -2.23 26.60 -26.16
N SER A 22 -3.39 27.03 -25.68
CA SER A 22 -3.76 26.87 -24.26
C SER A 22 -4.56 25.61 -23.90
N ALA A 23 -4.76 24.64 -24.81
CA ALA A 23 -5.70 23.53 -24.58
C ALA A 23 -5.13 22.10 -24.67
N PHE A 24 -3.80 21.93 -24.73
CA PHE A 24 -3.18 20.61 -24.63
C PHE A 24 -2.24 20.52 -23.43
N SER A 25 -2.77 20.76 -22.23
CA SER A 25 -2.25 20.07 -21.06
C SER A 25 -2.62 18.60 -21.22
N VAL A 26 -1.79 17.83 -21.93
CA VAL A 26 -1.73 16.39 -21.71
C VAL A 26 -1.45 16.26 -20.23
N ARG A 27 -2.48 15.92 -19.44
CA ARG A 27 -2.29 15.52 -18.06
C ARG A 27 -1.45 14.25 -18.17
N GLU A 28 -0.14 14.37 -17.99
CA GLU A 28 0.71 13.20 -17.81
C GLU A 28 0.01 12.35 -16.77
N LYS A 29 -0.45 11.17 -17.18
CA LYS A 29 -0.91 10.17 -16.23
C LYS A 29 0.34 9.87 -15.40
N ASN A 30 0.44 10.47 -14.22
CA ASN A 30 1.64 10.46 -13.39
C ASN A 30 2.15 9.01 -13.33
N MET A 31 3.36 8.75 -13.86
CA MET A 31 4.01 7.45 -13.68
C MET A 31 4.05 7.07 -12.19
N ALA A 32 4.24 8.08 -11.32
CA ALA A 32 4.17 7.96 -9.87
C ALA A 32 2.90 7.30 -9.33
N ASP A 33 1.74 7.46 -9.98
CA ASP A 33 0.47 6.86 -9.51
C ASP A 33 0.38 5.37 -9.87
N ASN A 34 1.06 4.92 -10.92
CA ASN A 34 1.20 3.49 -11.20
C ASN A 34 2.34 2.88 -10.37
N ASP A 35 3.32 3.66 -9.95
CA ASP A 35 4.46 3.17 -9.17
C ASP A 35 4.04 2.62 -7.80
N VAL A 36 2.85 2.98 -7.29
CA VAL A 36 2.34 2.37 -6.04
C VAL A 36 1.93 0.90 -6.20
N ILE A 37 1.71 0.44 -7.44
CA ILE A 37 1.34 -0.95 -7.75
C ILE A 37 2.46 -1.87 -7.28
N GLY A 38 2.09 -2.96 -6.63
CA GLY A 38 3.02 -3.95 -6.11
C GLY A 38 2.61 -4.46 -4.75
N ARG A 39 3.55 -5.18 -4.14
CA ARG A 39 3.41 -5.76 -2.81
C ARG A 39 4.37 -5.06 -1.87
N TRP A 40 3.90 -4.78 -0.68
CA TRP A 40 4.59 -3.97 0.30
C TRP A 40 4.57 -4.68 1.65
N ASP A 41 5.76 -4.87 2.21
CA ASP A 41 5.93 -5.29 3.59
C ASP A 41 5.93 -4.03 4.46
N LEU A 42 5.04 -3.98 5.44
CA LEU A 42 4.83 -2.81 6.28
C LEU A 42 5.34 -3.06 7.69
N THR A 43 6.10 -2.09 8.20
CA THR A 43 6.54 -2.02 9.59
C THR A 43 5.67 -1.00 10.32
N VAL A 44 4.73 -1.47 11.13
CA VAL A 44 3.77 -0.63 11.85
C VAL A 44 4.26 -0.37 13.26
N ASN A 45 4.35 0.91 13.64
CA ASN A 45 4.69 1.33 14.99
C ASN A 45 3.41 1.47 15.83
N MET A 46 3.20 0.53 16.76
CA MET A 46 2.03 0.50 17.64
C MET A 46 2.30 1.16 19.01
N GLY A 47 3.45 1.79 19.19
CA GLY A 47 3.88 2.44 20.42
C GLY A 47 4.69 1.50 21.33
N ASP A 48 4.05 0.48 21.89
CA ASP A 48 4.68 -0.50 22.79
C ASP A 48 5.40 -1.63 22.03
N ARG A 49 5.03 -1.85 20.77
CA ARG A 49 5.67 -2.83 19.88
C ARG A 49 5.68 -2.37 18.44
N VAL A 50 6.53 -3.03 17.66
CA VAL A 50 6.48 -3.02 16.19
C VAL A 50 5.69 -4.24 15.74
N ALA A 51 4.81 -4.06 14.76
CA ALA A 51 4.01 -5.12 14.19
C ALA A 51 4.20 -5.20 12.67
N PRO A 52 4.26 -6.41 12.10
CA PRO A 52 4.23 -6.60 10.66
C PRO A 52 2.81 -6.37 10.12
N SER A 53 2.72 -5.83 8.91
CA SER A 53 1.50 -5.73 8.11
C SER A 53 1.89 -5.88 6.63
N TRP A 54 0.91 -6.11 5.77
CA TRP A 54 1.17 -6.30 4.34
C TRP A 54 0.10 -5.63 3.48
N LEU A 55 0.52 -5.08 2.34
CA LEU A 55 -0.34 -4.42 1.37
C LEU A 55 -0.02 -4.89 -0.05
N GLU A 56 -1.03 -5.31 -0.81
CA GLU A 56 -0.96 -5.43 -2.27
C GLU A 56 -1.86 -4.39 -2.91
N ILE A 57 -1.30 -3.66 -3.88
CA ILE A 57 -2.04 -2.77 -4.79
C ILE A 57 -1.87 -3.32 -6.20
N LYS A 58 -2.97 -3.47 -6.93
CA LYS A 58 -2.98 -3.96 -8.32
C LYS A 58 -3.98 -3.21 -9.18
N LEU A 59 -3.70 -3.16 -10.48
CA LEU A 59 -4.65 -2.66 -11.47
C LEU A 59 -5.76 -3.69 -11.71
N SER A 60 -7.01 -3.22 -11.62
CA SER A 60 -8.22 -3.91 -12.02
C SER A 60 -8.80 -3.24 -13.27
N GLY A 61 -8.88 -4.00 -14.36
CA GLY A 61 -9.30 -3.47 -15.65
C GLY A 61 -8.34 -2.41 -16.18
N ILE A 62 -8.87 -1.24 -16.56
CA ILE A 62 -8.11 -0.21 -17.30
C ILE A 62 -7.54 0.87 -16.37
N LYS A 63 -8.20 1.13 -15.21
CA LYS A 63 -7.88 2.30 -14.39
C LYS A 63 -8.04 2.14 -12.88
N THR A 64 -8.87 1.22 -12.42
CA THR A 64 -9.20 1.12 -10.99
C THR A 64 -8.11 0.35 -10.27
N LEU A 65 -7.57 0.91 -9.18
CA LEU A 65 -6.66 0.17 -8.32
C LEU A 65 -7.47 -0.51 -7.22
N VAL A 66 -7.16 -1.78 -6.97
CA VAL A 66 -7.76 -2.60 -5.92
C VAL A 66 -6.64 -3.29 -5.15
N GLY A 67 -6.96 -4.01 -4.08
CA GLY A 67 -5.89 -4.60 -3.29
C GLY A 67 -6.31 -5.59 -2.23
N GLN A 68 -5.33 -5.93 -1.41
CA GLN A 68 -5.47 -6.76 -0.22
C GLN A 68 -4.62 -6.15 0.89
N PHE A 69 -5.12 -6.20 2.11
CA PHE A 69 -4.43 -5.68 3.29
C PHE A 69 -4.48 -6.70 4.43
N VAL A 70 -3.34 -6.92 5.08
CA VAL A 70 -3.24 -7.75 6.28
C VAL A 70 -2.79 -6.85 7.42
N ALA A 71 -3.64 -6.70 8.45
CA ALA A 71 -3.29 -5.98 9.67
C ALA A 71 -2.43 -6.85 10.60
N ASP A 72 -2.03 -6.32 11.76
CA ASP A 72 -1.21 -7.04 12.74
C ASP A 72 -1.89 -8.31 13.31
N GLY A 73 -3.23 -8.34 13.33
CA GLY A 73 -4.01 -9.50 13.73
C GLY A 73 -4.20 -10.57 12.64
N GLY A 74 -3.59 -10.41 11.47
CA GLY A 74 -3.79 -11.28 10.32
C GLY A 74 -5.08 -11.00 9.54
N SER A 75 -5.56 -12.01 8.81
CA SER A 75 -6.66 -11.93 7.83
C SER A 75 -6.35 -11.02 6.63
N ALA A 76 -6.27 -11.61 5.44
CA ALA A 76 -6.15 -10.84 4.19
C ALA A 76 -7.52 -10.26 3.83
N ARG A 77 -7.65 -8.94 3.97
CA ARG A 77 -8.90 -8.20 3.77
C ARG A 77 -8.89 -7.53 2.38
N PRO A 78 -9.95 -7.70 1.57
CA PRO A 78 -10.02 -7.06 0.27
C PRO A 78 -10.14 -5.54 0.39
N ILE A 79 -9.44 -4.84 -0.49
CA ILE A 79 -9.60 -3.40 -0.70
C ILE A 79 -10.41 -3.21 -1.98
N ALA A 80 -11.60 -2.62 -1.87
CA ALA A 80 -12.51 -2.43 -2.99
C ALA A 80 -11.98 -1.41 -4.02
N GLU A 81 -11.38 -0.33 -3.54
CA GLU A 81 -10.75 0.70 -4.35
C GLU A 81 -9.60 1.35 -3.58
N VAL A 82 -8.48 1.58 -4.26
CA VAL A 82 -7.33 2.32 -3.77
C VAL A 82 -7.30 3.65 -4.52
N HIS A 83 -7.51 4.75 -3.81
CA HIS A 83 -7.43 6.09 -4.37
C HIS A 83 -5.97 6.54 -4.36
N VAL A 84 -5.48 6.97 -5.52
CA VAL A 84 -4.11 7.46 -5.68
C VAL A 84 -4.12 8.80 -6.37
N GLN A 85 -3.45 9.77 -5.77
CA GLN A 85 -3.25 11.09 -6.36
C GLN A 85 -1.87 11.62 -5.98
N GLU A 86 -1.01 11.83 -6.97
CA GLU A 86 0.33 12.41 -6.77
C GLU A 86 1.16 11.56 -5.78
N GLY A 87 1.10 10.23 -5.94
CA GLY A 87 1.77 9.27 -5.05
C GLY A 87 1.18 9.16 -3.64
N LYS A 88 0.10 9.89 -3.32
CA LYS A 88 -0.66 9.72 -2.07
C LYS A 88 -1.69 8.63 -2.23
N ILE A 89 -1.72 7.70 -1.29
CA ILE A 89 -2.58 6.52 -1.27
C ILE A 89 -3.62 6.70 -0.17
N HIS A 90 -4.89 6.42 -0.47
CA HIS A 90 -5.98 6.36 0.49
C HIS A 90 -6.90 5.18 0.19
N PHE A 91 -7.25 4.41 1.21
CA PHE A 91 -8.34 3.43 1.14
C PHE A 91 -8.95 3.18 2.52
N SER A 92 -10.12 2.54 2.53
CA SER A 92 -10.78 2.13 3.77
C SER A 92 -11.25 0.67 3.70
N ILE A 93 -11.34 0.02 4.86
CA ILE A 93 -11.88 -1.33 4.99
C ILE A 93 -12.92 -1.33 6.13
N PRO A 94 -14.19 -1.69 5.87
CA PRO A 94 -15.25 -1.68 6.88
C PRO A 94 -14.98 -2.74 7.96
N PRO A 95 -15.37 -2.56 9.23
CA PRO A 95 -15.08 -3.50 10.32
C PRO A 95 -15.63 -4.91 10.03
N GLN A 96 -14.96 -5.95 10.54
CA GLN A 96 -15.40 -7.35 10.36
C GLN A 96 -15.65 -8.06 11.69
N TRP A 97 -14.60 -8.20 12.50
CA TRP A 97 -14.66 -8.77 13.86
C TRP A 97 -14.40 -7.71 14.94
N ASP A 98 -14.11 -6.49 14.49
CA ASP A 98 -13.97 -5.32 15.33
C ASP A 98 -15.31 -5.03 15.99
N ARG A 99 -15.32 -4.84 17.32
CA ARG A 99 -16.53 -4.46 18.07
C ARG A 99 -16.83 -2.96 17.94
N THR A 100 -16.80 -2.44 16.72
CA THR A 100 -16.95 -1.02 16.37
C THR A 100 -17.53 -0.90 14.96
N ASP A 101 -18.24 0.19 14.67
CA ASP A 101 -18.76 0.49 13.33
C ASP A 101 -17.79 1.32 12.48
N LYS A 102 -16.58 1.60 12.98
CA LYS A 102 -15.61 2.45 12.30
C LYS A 102 -14.79 1.63 11.31
N ALA A 103 -14.72 2.10 10.06
CA ALA A 103 -13.79 1.55 9.08
C ALA A 103 -12.33 1.78 9.52
N MET A 104 -11.46 0.86 9.14
CA MET A 104 -10.02 1.11 9.14
C MET A 104 -9.70 2.00 7.94
N VAL A 105 -8.86 3.00 8.12
CA VAL A 105 -8.40 3.91 7.05
C VAL A 105 -6.88 3.88 6.99
N LEU A 106 -6.33 3.72 5.79
CA LEU A 106 -4.90 3.82 5.54
C LEU A 106 -4.65 5.03 4.64
N GLU A 107 -3.72 5.88 5.06
CA GLU A 107 -3.21 7.00 4.28
C GLU A 107 -1.69 6.88 4.17
N ALA A 108 -1.14 7.01 2.96
CA ALA A 108 0.29 6.91 2.75
C ALA A 108 0.78 7.83 1.64
N THR A 109 2.08 8.07 1.60
CA THR A 109 2.77 8.71 0.47
C THR A 109 3.89 7.79 0.01
N LEU A 110 3.96 7.58 -1.31
CA LEU A 110 5.10 6.96 -1.96
C LEU A 110 6.21 8.01 -2.17
N GLN A 111 7.37 7.76 -1.59
CA GLN A 111 8.57 8.59 -1.81
C GLN A 111 9.82 7.72 -1.78
N ASN A 112 10.67 7.86 -2.79
CA ASN A 112 11.93 7.09 -2.91
C ASN A 112 11.72 5.57 -2.81
N ASP A 113 10.70 5.04 -3.49
CA ASP A 113 10.29 3.63 -3.47
C ASP A 113 9.97 3.07 -2.07
N GLN A 114 9.56 3.96 -1.15
CA GLN A 114 9.07 3.60 0.19
C GLN A 114 7.71 4.22 0.44
N LEU A 115 6.85 3.48 1.12
CA LEU A 115 5.61 4.02 1.66
C LEU A 115 5.86 4.58 3.06
N LYS A 116 5.29 5.75 3.35
CA LYS A 116 5.20 6.30 4.70
C LYS A 116 3.80 6.78 4.95
N GLY A 117 3.23 6.42 6.08
CA GLY A 117 1.81 6.67 6.30
C GLY A 117 1.31 6.39 7.69
N THR A 118 -0.01 6.43 7.80
CA THR A 118 -0.76 6.12 9.00
C THR A 118 -1.86 5.11 8.72
N ILE A 119 -2.16 4.29 9.72
CA ILE A 119 -3.31 3.40 9.77
C ILE A 119 -4.16 3.85 10.94
N GLN A 120 -5.35 4.37 10.66
CA GLN A 120 -6.39 4.57 11.66
C GLN A 120 -7.15 3.25 11.80
N ALA A 121 -6.89 2.51 12.86
CA ALA A 121 -7.54 1.24 13.15
C ALA A 121 -9.01 1.47 13.57
N SER A 122 -9.86 0.46 13.35
CA SER A 122 -11.29 0.50 13.73
C SER A 122 -11.53 0.76 15.22
N ASN A 123 -10.56 0.45 16.09
CA ASN A 123 -10.61 0.78 17.52
C ASN A 123 -10.37 2.27 17.84
N GLY A 124 -10.13 3.11 16.82
CA GLY A 124 -9.93 4.55 16.94
C GLY A 124 -8.48 4.98 17.18
N LYS A 125 -7.54 4.05 17.35
CA LYS A 125 -6.11 4.37 17.45
C LYS A 125 -5.50 4.57 16.07
N THR A 126 -4.49 5.44 16.01
CA THR A 126 -3.71 5.69 14.79
C THR A 126 -2.28 5.23 15.00
N TYR A 127 -1.76 4.50 14.02
CA TYR A 127 -0.40 3.96 14.03
C TYR A 127 0.36 4.48 12.82
N THR A 128 1.64 4.82 12.99
CA THR A 128 2.51 5.16 11.85
C THR A 128 3.11 3.89 11.27
N PHE A 129 3.46 3.92 9.99
CA PHE A 129 4.18 2.83 9.37
C PHE A 129 5.14 3.31 8.28
N THR A 130 6.14 2.46 8.01
CA THR A 130 6.94 2.49 6.80
C THR A 130 6.67 1.23 5.98
N GLY A 131 6.75 1.31 4.66
CA GLY A 131 6.59 0.18 3.76
C GLY A 131 7.71 0.09 2.74
N GLU A 132 8.17 -1.11 2.50
CA GLU A 132 9.18 -1.46 1.48
C GLU A 132 8.64 -2.54 0.55
N ARG A 133 9.24 -2.70 -0.64
CA ARG A 133 8.80 -3.71 -1.60
C ARG A 133 8.97 -5.11 -1.02
N ALA A 134 7.90 -5.89 -1.05
CA ALA A 134 7.97 -7.29 -0.68
C ALA A 134 8.88 -8.05 -1.68
N PRO A 135 9.82 -8.87 -1.20
CA PRO A 135 10.73 -9.60 -2.07
C PRO A 135 9.96 -10.61 -2.94
N LEU A 136 10.37 -10.76 -4.20
CA LEU A 136 9.74 -11.73 -5.11
C LEU A 136 10.03 -13.19 -4.75
N LEU A 137 11.00 -13.44 -3.87
CA LEU A 137 11.47 -14.77 -3.46
C LEU A 137 11.77 -15.72 -4.64
N LYS A 138 12.14 -15.15 -5.81
CA LYS A 138 12.53 -15.90 -6.99
C LYS A 138 13.87 -16.57 -6.74
N ARG A 139 13.87 -17.90 -6.67
CA ARG A 139 15.09 -18.69 -6.56
C ARG A 139 15.74 -18.87 -7.92
N THR A 140 17.06 -18.70 -7.98
CA THR A 140 17.87 -18.95 -9.19
C THR A 140 18.42 -20.38 -9.23
N THR A 141 18.41 -21.08 -8.10
CA THR A 141 18.90 -22.47 -7.98
C THR A 141 17.90 -23.33 -7.20
N PRO A 142 17.92 -24.67 -7.40
CA PRO A 142 17.16 -25.60 -6.57
C PRO A 142 17.47 -25.46 -5.08
N VAL A 143 16.48 -25.74 -4.24
CA VAL A 143 16.66 -25.80 -2.78
C VAL A 143 17.40 -27.08 -2.42
N VAL A 144 18.51 -26.94 -1.69
CA VAL A 144 19.16 -28.06 -1.02
C VAL A 144 18.67 -28.07 0.42
N TRP A 145 17.81 -29.04 0.75
CA TRP A 145 17.29 -29.19 2.10
C TRP A 145 18.35 -29.84 3.00
N GLY A 146 18.48 -29.34 4.22
CA GLY A 146 19.27 -29.98 5.27
C GLY A 146 18.56 -31.17 5.90
N ALA A 147 19.19 -31.77 6.92
CA ALA A 147 18.53 -32.78 7.73
C ALA A 147 17.26 -32.18 8.40
N PRO A 148 16.13 -32.90 8.43
CA PRO A 148 14.94 -32.46 9.15
C PRO A 148 15.24 -32.17 10.62
N ILE A 149 14.66 -31.10 11.15
CA ILE A 149 14.73 -30.75 12.58
C ILE A 149 13.34 -30.88 13.20
N GLN A 150 13.29 -31.34 14.44
CA GLN A 150 12.05 -31.39 15.22
C GLN A 150 11.77 -30.01 15.81
N LEU A 151 10.74 -29.32 15.30
CA LEU A 151 10.35 -27.99 15.79
C LEU A 151 9.49 -28.04 17.05
N LEU A 152 8.60 -29.04 17.16
CA LEU A 152 7.77 -29.29 18.33
C LEU A 152 8.15 -30.64 18.92
N ASN A 153 8.54 -30.67 20.19
CA ASN A 153 8.78 -31.93 20.91
C ASN A 153 7.44 -32.57 21.32
N ASN A 154 7.45 -33.63 22.13
CA ASN A 154 6.21 -34.34 22.50
C ASN A 154 5.65 -33.97 23.87
N ASN A 155 6.40 -33.19 24.66
CA ASN A 155 6.23 -33.13 26.11
C ASN A 155 6.02 -31.71 26.63
N ASP A 156 6.47 -30.68 25.91
CA ASP A 156 6.38 -29.28 26.35
C ASP A 156 6.50 -28.30 25.17
N LEU A 157 6.60 -27.01 25.49
CA LEU A 157 6.79 -25.91 24.55
C LEU A 157 8.21 -25.33 24.60
N SER A 158 9.21 -26.13 25.00
CA SER A 158 10.61 -25.73 24.96
C SER A 158 10.98 -25.28 23.55
N GLY A 159 11.54 -24.07 23.44
CA GLY A 159 11.85 -23.43 22.16
C GLY A 159 10.72 -22.54 21.60
N TRP A 160 9.55 -22.50 22.26
CA TRP A 160 8.42 -21.66 21.89
C TRP A 160 8.07 -20.69 23.02
N HIS A 161 7.66 -19.47 22.66
CA HIS A 161 7.18 -18.47 23.60
C HIS A 161 5.77 -18.05 23.22
N GLY A 162 4.83 -18.24 24.15
CA GLY A 162 3.46 -17.76 23.98
C GLY A 162 3.41 -16.24 23.95
N GLN A 163 2.56 -15.68 23.10
CA GLN A 163 2.32 -14.25 23.06
C GLN A 163 1.33 -13.85 24.17
N GLY A 164 1.67 -12.85 24.98
CA GLY A 164 0.84 -12.34 26.07
C GLY A 164 1.38 -12.64 27.47
N LYS A 165 0.63 -12.27 28.52
CA LYS A 165 1.06 -12.46 29.92
C LYS A 165 1.00 -13.91 30.38
N ASN A 166 0.02 -14.66 29.88
CA ASN A 166 -0.23 -16.04 30.26
C ASN A 166 -0.13 -16.91 29.01
N ASN A 167 0.62 -18.01 29.09
CA ASN A 167 0.60 -19.00 28.04
C ASN A 167 -0.75 -19.73 28.04
N GLN A 168 -1.41 -19.77 26.87
CA GLN A 168 -2.71 -20.42 26.67
C GLN A 168 -2.59 -21.79 26.00
N TRP A 169 -1.37 -22.26 25.76
CA TRP A 169 -1.11 -23.49 25.01
C TRP A 169 -0.39 -24.54 25.86
N GLN A 170 -0.73 -25.80 25.61
CA GLN A 170 -0.04 -26.98 26.12
C GLN A 170 0.34 -27.89 24.96
N ASN A 171 1.43 -28.63 25.12
CA ASN A 171 1.81 -29.70 24.20
C ASN A 171 1.54 -31.04 24.85
N ILE A 172 0.57 -31.78 24.32
CA ILE A 172 0.18 -33.11 24.80
C ILE A 172 0.45 -34.11 23.70
N ASN A 173 1.48 -34.95 23.88
CA ASN A 173 1.87 -35.99 22.92
C ASN A 173 2.15 -35.45 21.50
N GLY A 174 2.76 -34.28 21.40
CA GLY A 174 3.08 -33.63 20.12
C GLY A 174 1.91 -32.84 19.50
N VAL A 175 0.81 -32.65 20.23
CA VAL A 175 -0.35 -31.88 19.80
C VAL A 175 -0.49 -30.61 20.65
N LEU A 176 -0.54 -29.46 19.98
CA LEU A 176 -0.78 -28.17 20.60
C LEU A 176 -2.27 -28.01 20.91
N THR A 177 -2.62 -27.77 22.19
CA THR A 177 -3.99 -27.61 22.68
C THR A 177 -4.14 -26.43 23.62
#